data_AF-A0A6G3QAZ1-F1
#
_entry.id   AF-A0A6G3QAZ1-F1
#
_cell.length_a   1.000
_cell.length_b   1.000
_cell.length_c   1.000
_cell.angle_alpha   90.00
_cell.angle_beta   90.00
_cell.angle_gamma   90.00
#
_symmetry.space_group_name_H-M   'P 1'
#
loop_
_entity.id
_entity.type
_entity.pdbx_description
1 polymer ?
#
loop_
_entity_poly.entity_id
_entity_poly.type
_entity_poly.pdbx_seq_one_letter_code
_entity_poly.pdbx_strand_id
1 'polypeptide(L)'
;MPANRPAMPRELERRILVEAGHRCAIPTCRATLVEIAHIEPWCKVLKHEFENLIALCPNCHTLFGRGKIDRKAMYEYKARLSPFSTAYMASHPHHIPLLAQCAHFRFLCEEYLKELLRRQEAVFSGASAEEVKKLATQDVGAFANFLLLTLDLKSQVPEYLYEIMLAIFWHLAEWGDALNEPDLAKSNHKRDIRDELADAWLKLDHEIHNVVEGRPTPLPSEAGG
;
A
#
# COMPACT_ATOMS: atom_id res chain seq x y z
N MET A 1 -11.28 23.56 -20.07
CA MET A 1 -10.21 22.54 -20.10
C MET A 1 -9.25 22.90 -21.22
N PRO A 2 -7.92 22.93 -21.00
CA PRO A 2 -6.98 23.12 -22.11
C PRO A 2 -7.11 21.94 -23.09
N ALA A 3 -7.15 22.22 -24.39
CA ALA A 3 -7.59 21.31 -25.46
C ALA A 3 -6.74 20.05 -25.69
N ASN A 4 -5.74 19.77 -24.84
CA ASN A 4 -4.78 18.68 -25.04
C ASN A 4 -4.34 17.99 -23.74
N ARG A 5 -5.12 18.10 -22.66
CA ARG A 5 -4.85 17.35 -21.42
C ARG A 5 -5.44 15.94 -21.57
N PRO A 6 -4.63 14.86 -21.54
CA PRO A 6 -5.15 13.50 -21.55
C PRO A 6 -6.05 13.27 -20.32
N ALA A 7 -7.00 12.35 -20.47
CA ALA A 7 -7.79 11.91 -19.34
C ALA A 7 -6.90 11.24 -18.29
N MET A 8 -7.27 11.37 -17.01
CA MET A 8 -6.59 10.65 -15.94
C MET A 8 -6.86 9.15 -16.10
N PRO A 9 -5.83 8.29 -15.99
CA PRO A 9 -6.06 6.84 -15.94
C PRO A 9 -6.96 6.48 -14.76
N ARG A 10 -7.98 5.63 -15.00
CA ARG A 10 -8.97 5.25 -13.96
C ARG A 10 -8.33 4.64 -12.71
N GLU A 11 -7.28 3.85 -12.90
CA GLU A 11 -6.57 3.24 -11.77
C GLU A 11 -5.86 4.28 -10.91
N LEU A 12 -5.30 5.33 -11.54
CA LEU A 12 -4.68 6.43 -10.80
C LEU A 12 -5.73 7.24 -10.02
N GLU A 13 -6.87 7.53 -10.65
CA GLU A 13 -8.02 8.17 -10.00
C GLU A 13 -8.49 7.37 -8.78
N ARG A 14 -8.69 6.05 -8.92
CA ARG A 14 -9.05 5.14 -7.83
C ARG A 14 -8.05 5.23 -6.67
N ARG A 15 -6.75 5.15 -6.97
CA ARG A 15 -5.69 5.23 -5.94
C ARG A 15 -5.74 6.53 -5.14
N ILE A 16 -5.99 7.66 -5.78
CA ILE A 16 -6.07 8.98 -5.12
C ILE A 16 -7.31 9.08 -4.23
N LEU A 17 -8.44 8.56 -4.71
CA LEU A 17 -9.69 8.54 -3.93
C LEU A 17 -9.58 7.61 -2.71
N VAL A 18 -8.94 6.44 -2.88
CA VAL A 18 -8.66 5.51 -1.78
C VAL A 18 -7.69 6.11 -0.75
N GLU A 19 -6.59 6.74 -1.19
CA GLU A 19 -5.63 7.44 -0.32
C GLU A 19 -6.34 8.46 0.59
N ALA A 20 -7.30 9.20 0.04
CA ALA A 20 -8.06 10.20 0.80
C ALA A 20 -9.31 9.63 1.51
N GLY A 21 -9.55 8.32 1.45
CA GLY A 21 -10.73 7.68 2.04
C GLY A 21 -12.06 8.20 1.46
N HIS A 22 -12.08 8.56 0.17
CA HIS A 22 -13.20 9.21 -0.54
C HIS A 22 -13.69 10.49 0.17
N ARG A 23 -12.77 11.22 0.80
CA ARG A 23 -13.03 12.48 1.49
C ARG A 23 -12.04 13.55 1.08
N CYS A 24 -12.38 14.80 1.36
CA CYS A 24 -11.49 15.93 1.20
C CYS A 24 -10.24 15.72 2.06
N ALA A 25 -9.06 15.82 1.46
CA ALA A 25 -7.77 15.66 2.13
C ALA A 25 -7.44 16.78 3.12
N ILE A 26 -8.21 17.87 3.15
CA ILE A 26 -8.07 18.90 4.19
C ILE A 26 -8.55 18.30 5.53
N PRO A 27 -7.68 18.19 6.55
CA PRO A 27 -7.95 17.39 7.75
C PRO A 27 -9.27 17.71 8.47
N THR A 28 -9.67 18.98 8.48
CA THR A 28 -10.88 19.46 9.18
C THR A 28 -12.14 19.46 8.31
N CYS A 29 -12.02 19.29 6.99
CA CYS A 29 -13.16 19.44 6.08
C CYS A 29 -14.07 18.20 6.03
N ARG A 30 -13.49 17.01 5.89
CA ARG A 30 -14.18 15.70 5.86
C ARG A 30 -15.32 15.51 4.84
N ALA A 31 -15.55 16.48 3.95
CA ALA A 31 -16.56 16.43 2.89
C ALA A 31 -16.30 15.24 1.95
N THR A 32 -17.36 14.56 1.50
CA THR A 32 -17.29 13.34 0.68
C THR A 32 -17.36 13.61 -0.83
N LEU A 33 -17.95 14.72 -1.25
CA LEU A 33 -17.91 15.15 -2.64
C LEU A 33 -16.53 15.76 -2.93
N VAL A 34 -15.73 15.08 -3.74
CA VAL A 34 -14.35 15.47 -4.04
C VAL A 34 -14.05 15.50 -5.53
N GLU A 35 -13.05 16.29 -5.87
CA GLU A 35 -12.42 16.44 -7.17
C GLU A 35 -10.91 16.23 -6.99
N ILE A 36 -10.23 15.74 -8.02
CA ILE A 36 -8.78 15.56 -7.98
C ILE A 36 -8.08 16.83 -8.46
N ALA A 37 -7.27 17.40 -7.57
CA ALA A 37 -6.46 18.58 -7.83
C ALA A 37 -4.99 18.20 -8.06
N HIS A 38 -4.32 18.93 -8.95
CA HIS A 38 -2.87 18.93 -9.10
C HIS A 38 -2.23 19.90 -8.10
N ILE A 39 -1.27 19.44 -7.29
CA ILE A 39 -0.55 20.28 -6.33
C ILE A 39 0.38 21.27 -7.06
N GLU A 40 1.26 20.77 -7.93
CA GLU A 40 1.95 21.54 -8.95
C GLU A 40 1.11 21.54 -10.24
N PRO A 41 0.72 22.71 -10.77
CA PRO A 41 -0.26 22.82 -11.83
C PRO A 41 0.15 22.09 -13.11
N TRP A 42 -0.85 21.52 -13.78
CA TRP A 42 -0.70 20.79 -15.05
C TRP A 42 0.18 21.51 -16.07
N CYS A 43 0.05 22.84 -16.20
CA CYS A 43 0.81 23.63 -17.17
C CYS A 43 2.33 23.55 -17.01
N LYS A 44 2.83 23.11 -15.85
CA LYS A 44 4.25 22.94 -15.59
C LYS A 44 4.71 21.49 -15.68
N VAL A 45 3.89 20.56 -15.18
CA VAL A 45 4.29 19.15 -15.07
C VAL A 45 3.90 18.32 -16.29
N LEU A 46 2.79 18.67 -16.96
CA LEU A 46 2.25 17.98 -18.15
C LEU A 46 2.09 16.45 -17.98
N LYS A 47 1.99 15.97 -16.74
CA LYS A 47 1.83 14.55 -16.39
C LYS A 47 0.92 14.37 -15.18
N HIS A 48 0.33 13.19 -15.09
CA HIS A 48 -0.44 12.75 -13.93
C HIS A 48 0.45 11.84 -13.09
N GLU A 49 0.90 12.34 -11.95
CA GLU A 49 1.72 11.59 -11.00
C GLU A 49 1.00 11.53 -9.67
N PHE A 50 1.00 10.34 -9.06
CA PHE A 50 0.30 10.08 -7.80
C PHE A 50 0.73 11.08 -6.71
N GLU A 51 2.02 11.38 -6.64
CA GLU A 51 2.68 12.28 -5.69
C GLU A 51 2.23 13.74 -5.85
N ASN A 52 1.76 14.11 -7.04
CA ASN A 52 1.33 15.47 -7.38
C ASN A 52 -0.19 15.65 -7.40
N LEU A 53 -0.95 14.63 -6.98
CA LEU A 53 -2.41 14.63 -7.02
C LEU A 53 -2.99 14.48 -5.61
N ILE A 54 -4.08 15.20 -5.34
CA ILE A 54 -4.76 15.21 -4.04
C ILE A 54 -6.28 15.37 -4.21
N ALA A 55 -7.07 14.66 -3.42
CA ALA A 55 -8.53 14.78 -3.44
C ALA A 55 -9.02 15.94 -2.57
N LEU A 56 -9.78 16.88 -3.14
CA LEU A 56 -10.31 18.05 -2.45
C LEU A 56 -11.80 18.20 -2.74
N CYS A 57 -12.59 18.68 -1.78
CA CYS A 57 -13.96 19.10 -2.10
C CYS A 57 -13.94 20.38 -2.95
N PRO A 58 -15.02 20.70 -3.70
CA PRO A 58 -15.06 21.88 -4.56
C PRO A 58 -14.70 23.20 -3.83
N ASN A 59 -15.09 23.32 -2.56
CA ASN A 59 -14.76 24.48 -1.73
C ASN A 59 -13.26 24.59 -1.43
N CYS A 60 -12.65 23.50 -0.94
CA CYS A 60 -11.23 23.48 -0.64
C CYS A 60 -10.38 23.57 -1.91
N HIS A 61 -10.82 22.97 -3.01
CA HIS A 61 -10.20 23.10 -4.34
C HIS A 61 -10.21 24.57 -4.80
N THR A 62 -11.33 25.27 -4.63
CA THR A 62 -11.44 26.70 -4.92
C THR A 62 -10.52 27.54 -4.03
N LEU A 63 -10.45 27.26 -2.73
CA LEU A 63 -9.56 27.96 -1.80
C LEU A 63 -8.09 27.77 -2.18
N PHE A 64 -7.70 26.56 -2.54
CA PHE A 64 -6.37 26.26 -3.06
C PHE A 64 -6.08 27.00 -4.38
N GLY A 65 -7.01 26.95 -5.35
CA GLY A 65 -6.89 27.65 -6.63
C GLY A 65 -6.79 29.18 -6.49
N ARG A 66 -7.34 29.75 -5.42
CA ARG A 66 -7.24 31.19 -5.07
C ARG A 66 -6.01 31.52 -4.22
N GLY A 67 -5.15 30.55 -3.92
CA GLY A 67 -3.96 30.72 -3.07
C GLY A 67 -4.29 31.00 -1.59
N LYS A 68 -5.51 30.73 -1.13
CA LYS A 68 -5.89 30.82 0.29
C LYS A 68 -5.37 29.66 1.11
N ILE A 69 -5.17 28.52 0.45
CA ILE A 69 -4.36 27.42 0.93
C ILE A 69 -3.17 27.35 -0.02
N ASP A 70 -1.96 27.38 0.50
CA ASP A 70 -0.77 27.38 -0.35
C ASP A 70 -0.37 25.95 -0.78
N ARG A 71 0.59 25.87 -1.71
CA ARG A 71 1.09 24.59 -2.23
C ARG A 71 1.85 23.78 -1.17
N LYS A 72 2.53 24.45 -0.25
CA LYS A 72 3.29 23.76 0.81
C LYS A 72 2.32 23.02 1.73
N ALA A 73 1.23 23.67 2.11
CA ALA A 73 0.14 23.05 2.87
C ALA A 73 -0.46 21.85 2.13
N MET A 74 -0.65 21.92 0.80
CA MET A 74 -1.12 20.75 0.03
C MET A 74 -0.18 19.55 0.13
N TYR A 75 1.14 19.76 0.03
CA TYR A 75 2.12 18.70 0.21
C TYR A 75 2.08 18.13 1.64
N GLU A 76 1.92 18.99 2.65
CA GLU A 76 1.76 18.55 4.05
C GLU A 76 0.48 17.72 4.25
N TYR A 77 -0.65 18.12 3.66
CA TYR A 77 -1.89 17.37 3.74
C TYR A 77 -1.80 16.03 3.02
N LYS A 78 -1.21 16.01 1.82
CA LYS A 78 -0.99 14.76 1.09
C LYS A 78 -0.11 13.80 1.89
N ALA A 79 0.98 14.28 2.48
CA ALA A 79 1.84 13.45 3.32
C ALA A 79 1.05 12.82 4.48
N ARG A 80 0.17 13.59 5.14
CA ARG A 80 -0.66 13.10 6.25
C ARG A 80 -1.71 12.05 5.86
N LEU A 81 -1.98 11.85 4.57
CA LEU A 81 -2.85 10.75 4.14
C LEU A 81 -2.14 9.39 4.25
N SER A 82 -0.80 9.37 4.31
CA SER A 82 -0.04 8.17 4.63
C SER A 82 0.15 8.05 6.14
N PRO A 83 -0.26 6.92 6.76
CA PRO A 83 -0.03 6.68 8.17
C PRO A 83 1.47 6.58 8.53
N PHE A 84 2.34 6.45 7.52
CA PHE A 84 3.79 6.34 7.69
C PHE A 84 4.55 7.67 7.49
N SER A 85 3.86 8.78 7.22
CA SER A 85 4.54 10.07 7.06
C SER A 85 5.02 10.64 8.40
N THR A 86 6.16 11.35 8.40
CA THR A 86 6.68 12.04 9.59
C THR A 86 5.64 12.99 10.21
N ALA A 87 4.86 13.68 9.37
CA ALA A 87 3.82 14.58 9.84
C ALA A 87 2.65 13.84 10.52
N TYR A 88 2.23 12.69 10.00
CA TYR A 88 1.18 11.87 10.60
C TYR A 88 1.63 11.23 11.92
N MET A 89 2.86 10.71 11.96
CA MET A 89 3.47 10.16 13.16
C MET A 89 3.62 11.22 14.26
N ALA A 90 4.01 12.45 13.89
CA ALA A 90 4.12 13.56 14.84
C ALA A 90 2.76 13.97 15.45
N SER A 91 1.65 13.83 14.71
CA SER A 91 0.30 14.05 15.27
C SER A 91 -0.25 12.87 16.07
N HIS A 92 0.38 11.69 15.99
CA HIS A 92 -0.04 10.45 16.65
C HIS A 92 1.12 9.79 17.42
N PRO A 93 1.76 10.49 18.38
CA PRO A 93 3.01 10.02 19.00
C PRO A 93 2.86 8.68 19.74
N HIS A 94 1.68 8.39 20.28
CA HIS A 94 1.39 7.11 20.95
C HIS A 94 1.36 5.90 19.99
N HIS A 95 1.15 6.14 18.69
CA HIS A 95 1.09 5.09 17.68
C HIS A 95 2.40 4.90 16.92
N ILE A 96 3.44 5.70 17.21
CA ILE A 96 4.76 5.58 16.55
C ILE A 96 5.32 4.15 16.60
N PRO A 97 5.33 3.43 17.74
CA PRO A 97 5.85 2.07 17.78
C PRO A 97 5.09 1.11 16.86
N LEU A 98 3.76 1.18 16.84
CA LEU A 98 2.91 0.38 15.96
C LEU A 98 3.21 0.65 14.48
N LEU A 99 3.27 1.93 14.11
CA LEU A 99 3.54 2.36 12.75
C LEU A 99 4.95 1.95 12.29
N ALA A 100 5.94 2.00 13.19
CA ALA A 100 7.28 1.50 12.91
C ALA A 100 7.29 -0.01 12.66
N GLN A 101 6.55 -0.80 13.44
CA GLN A 101 6.41 -2.24 13.20
C GLN A 101 5.70 -2.56 11.89
N CYS A 102 4.63 -1.83 11.56
CA CYS A 102 3.94 -1.98 10.28
C CYS A 102 4.83 -1.61 9.10
N ALA A 103 5.67 -0.58 9.22
CA ALA A 103 6.64 -0.19 8.20
C ALA A 103 7.76 -1.23 8.05
N HIS A 104 8.25 -1.79 9.16
CA HIS A 104 9.27 -2.84 9.15
C HIS A 104 8.75 -4.13 8.52
N PHE A 105 7.49 -4.50 8.80
CA PHE A 105 6.81 -5.61 8.16
C PHE A 105 6.75 -5.44 6.64
N ARG A 106 6.32 -4.24 6.18
CA ARG A 106 6.30 -3.91 4.75
C ARG A 106 7.68 -4.04 4.12
N PHE A 107 8.72 -3.53 4.77
CA PHE A 107 10.09 -3.62 4.27
C PHE A 107 10.56 -5.07 4.08
N LEU A 108 10.40 -5.93 5.09
CA LEU A 108 10.83 -7.34 4.97
C LEU A 108 9.96 -8.13 3.98
N CYS A 109 8.68 -7.79 3.88
CA CYS A 109 7.78 -8.35 2.88
C CYS A 109 8.28 -8.04 1.45
N GLU A 110 8.66 -6.79 1.16
CA GLU A 110 9.18 -6.37 -0.14
C GLU A 110 10.54 -7.01 -0.46
N GLU A 111 11.43 -7.13 0.55
CA GLU A 111 12.70 -7.83 0.38
C GLU A 111 12.50 -9.31 0.02
N TYR A 112 11.56 -10.00 0.66
CA TYR A 112 11.24 -11.38 0.30
C TYR A 112 10.53 -11.49 -1.06
N LEU A 113 9.56 -10.62 -1.33
CA LEU A 113 8.83 -10.55 -2.59
C LEU A 113 9.77 -10.37 -3.78
N LYS A 114 10.79 -9.51 -3.65
CA LYS A 114 11.81 -9.30 -4.68
C LYS A 114 12.51 -10.60 -5.08
N GLU A 115 12.88 -11.43 -4.10
CA GLU A 115 13.54 -12.72 -4.36
C GLU A 115 12.56 -13.73 -4.98
N LEU A 116 11.30 -13.76 -4.53
CA LEU A 116 10.24 -14.57 -5.14
C LEU A 116 9.99 -14.21 -6.61
N LEU A 117 9.96 -12.91 -6.93
CA LEU A 117 9.76 -12.44 -8.30
C LEU A 117 10.92 -12.83 -9.21
N ARG A 118 12.15 -12.76 -8.71
CA ARG A 118 13.34 -13.23 -9.43
C ARG A 118 13.26 -14.72 -9.75
N ARG A 119 12.77 -15.53 -8.79
CA ARG A 119 12.51 -16.95 -9.03
C ARG A 119 11.38 -17.19 -10.01
N GLN A 120 10.27 -16.47 -9.86
CA GLN A 120 9.15 -16.54 -10.80
C GLN A 120 9.60 -16.27 -12.24
N GLU A 121 10.40 -15.22 -12.45
CA GLU A 121 10.96 -14.91 -13.75
C GLU A 121 11.84 -16.05 -14.30
N ALA A 122 12.70 -16.64 -13.46
CA ALA A 122 13.53 -17.78 -13.86
C ALA A 122 12.68 -18.99 -14.26
N VAL A 123 11.67 -19.33 -13.45
CA VAL A 123 10.73 -20.42 -13.70
C VAL A 123 9.97 -20.19 -15.01
N PHE A 124 9.44 -18.99 -15.23
CA PHE A 124 8.67 -18.65 -16.42
C PHE A 124 9.54 -18.53 -17.69
N SER A 125 10.84 -18.25 -17.52
CA SER A 125 11.83 -18.26 -18.60
C SER A 125 12.36 -19.67 -18.93
N GLY A 126 11.87 -20.71 -18.23
CA GLY A 126 12.25 -22.10 -18.47
C GLY A 126 13.60 -22.51 -17.88
N ALA A 127 14.04 -21.84 -16.80
CA ALA A 127 15.24 -22.25 -16.07
C ALA A 127 15.14 -23.69 -15.56
N SER A 128 16.29 -24.35 -15.42
CA SER A 128 16.38 -25.71 -14.89
C SER A 128 16.01 -25.78 -13.40
N ALA A 129 15.60 -26.96 -12.95
CA ALA A 129 15.28 -27.19 -11.53
C ALA A 129 16.46 -26.86 -10.59
N GLU A 130 17.70 -27.10 -11.04
CA GLU A 130 18.90 -26.78 -10.27
C GLU A 130 19.12 -25.27 -10.13
N GLU A 131 18.86 -24.49 -11.19
CA GLU A 131 18.93 -23.03 -11.16
C GLU A 131 17.86 -22.43 -10.24
N VAL A 132 16.62 -22.93 -10.32
CA VAL A 132 15.51 -22.50 -9.44
C VAL A 132 15.84 -22.83 -7.98
N LYS A 133 16.38 -24.02 -7.70
CA LYS A 133 16.79 -24.41 -6.34
C LYS A 133 17.92 -23.55 -5.80
N LYS A 134 18.90 -23.21 -6.64
CA LYS A 134 19.97 -22.27 -6.27
C LYS A 134 19.41 -20.90 -5.90
N LEU A 135 18.45 -20.38 -6.67
CA LEU A 135 17.78 -19.13 -6.30
C LEU A 135 17.02 -19.28 -4.97
N ALA A 136 16.25 -20.35 -4.78
CA ALA A 136 15.54 -20.60 -3.52
C ALA A 136 16.47 -20.61 -2.28
N THR A 137 17.71 -21.11 -2.41
CA THR A 137 18.69 -21.02 -1.31
C THR A 137 19.17 -19.60 -1.01
N GLN A 138 19.11 -18.69 -1.97
CA GLN A 138 19.47 -17.27 -1.78
C GLN A 138 18.36 -16.52 -1.03
N ASP A 139 17.10 -16.91 -1.22
CA ASP A 139 15.96 -16.30 -0.54
C ASP A 139 15.88 -16.59 0.96
N VAL A 140 16.53 -17.67 1.44
CA VAL A 140 16.38 -18.19 2.81
C VAL A 140 16.61 -17.12 3.87
N GLY A 141 17.56 -16.21 3.64
CA GLY A 141 17.82 -15.10 4.55
C GLY A 141 16.64 -14.12 4.63
N ALA A 142 16.08 -13.73 3.48
CA ALA A 142 14.92 -12.84 3.42
C ALA A 142 13.69 -13.49 4.05
N PHE A 143 13.43 -14.76 3.72
CA PHE A 143 12.35 -15.55 4.33
C PHE A 143 12.49 -15.64 5.85
N ALA A 144 13.68 -16.01 6.35
CA ALA A 144 13.92 -16.17 7.78
C ALA A 144 13.74 -14.86 8.55
N ASN A 145 14.26 -13.75 8.03
CA ASN A 145 14.07 -12.43 8.64
C ASN A 145 12.59 -12.06 8.68
N PHE A 146 11.86 -12.29 7.58
CA PHE A 146 10.44 -11.97 7.50
C PHE A 146 9.59 -12.84 8.43
N LEU A 147 9.89 -14.13 8.54
CA LEU A 147 9.26 -15.06 9.49
C LEU A 147 9.49 -14.62 10.94
N LEU A 148 10.74 -14.35 11.31
CA LEU A 148 11.08 -13.94 12.67
C LEU A 148 10.33 -12.66 13.08
N LEU A 149 10.36 -11.63 12.22
CA LEU A 149 9.59 -10.42 12.46
C LEU A 149 8.10 -10.74 12.61
N THR A 150 7.53 -11.51 11.68
CA THR A 150 6.10 -11.85 11.69
C THR A 150 5.71 -12.49 13.01
N LEU A 151 6.50 -13.43 13.54
CA LEU A 151 6.24 -14.07 14.83
C LEU A 151 6.31 -13.08 16.00
N ASP A 152 7.29 -12.18 16.01
CA ASP A 152 7.48 -11.17 17.06
C ASP A 152 6.29 -10.18 17.12
N LEU A 153 5.68 -9.86 15.98
CA LEU A 153 4.56 -8.91 15.88
C LEU A 153 3.35 -9.33 16.70
N LYS A 154 3.14 -10.63 16.96
CA LYS A 154 2.01 -11.14 17.74
C LYS A 154 1.84 -10.43 19.09
N SER A 155 2.94 -10.01 19.70
CA SER A 155 2.96 -9.33 21.00
C SER A 155 3.01 -7.80 20.89
N GLN A 156 3.21 -7.26 19.69
CA GLN A 156 3.55 -5.85 19.45
C GLN A 156 2.46 -5.08 18.70
N VAL A 157 1.53 -5.79 18.05
CA VAL A 157 0.41 -5.20 17.31
C VAL A 157 -0.92 -5.79 17.77
N PRO A 158 -2.05 -5.08 17.58
CA PRO A 158 -3.38 -5.65 17.78
C PRO A 158 -3.60 -6.97 17.03
N GLU A 159 -4.32 -7.91 17.65
CA GLU A 159 -4.52 -9.28 17.13
C GLU A 159 -5.05 -9.30 15.68
N TYR A 160 -6.03 -8.45 15.34
CA TYR A 160 -6.55 -8.39 13.97
C TYR A 160 -5.53 -7.91 12.93
N LEU A 161 -4.60 -7.00 13.30
CA LEU A 161 -3.51 -6.58 12.40
C LEU A 161 -2.52 -7.72 12.23
N TYR A 162 -2.19 -8.42 13.32
CA TYR A 162 -1.34 -9.59 13.28
C TYR A 162 -1.90 -10.68 12.35
N GLU A 163 -3.19 -10.99 12.43
CA GLU A 163 -3.81 -11.98 11.56
C GLU A 163 -3.74 -11.61 10.06
N ILE A 164 -3.91 -10.32 9.72
CA ILE A 164 -3.75 -9.85 8.33
C ILE A 164 -2.29 -9.97 7.88
N MET A 165 -1.34 -9.56 8.72
CA MET A 165 0.09 -9.66 8.44
C MET A 165 0.55 -11.12 8.29
N LEU A 166 0.04 -12.01 9.16
CA LEU A 166 0.31 -13.44 9.11
C LEU A 166 -0.25 -14.07 7.83
N ALA A 167 -1.45 -13.67 7.40
CA ALA A 167 -2.03 -14.12 6.14
C ALA A 167 -1.19 -13.68 4.92
N ILE A 168 -0.68 -12.45 4.90
CA ILE A 168 0.25 -11.96 3.87
C ILE A 168 1.52 -12.81 3.86
N PHE A 169 2.11 -13.06 5.04
CA PHE A 169 3.31 -13.89 5.17
C PHE A 169 3.09 -15.29 4.57
N TRP A 170 2.02 -15.98 4.98
CA TRP A 170 1.74 -17.33 4.51
C TRP A 170 1.46 -17.38 3.02
N HIS A 171 0.74 -16.39 2.48
CA HIS A 171 0.50 -16.31 1.05
C HIS A 171 1.81 -16.23 0.24
N LEU A 172 2.77 -15.44 0.70
CA LEU A 172 4.10 -15.36 0.09
C LEU A 172 4.90 -16.66 0.24
N ALA A 173 4.84 -17.28 1.42
CA ALA A 173 5.53 -18.55 1.69
C ALA A 173 4.99 -19.68 0.80
N GLU A 174 3.67 -19.81 0.71
CA GLU A 174 2.97 -20.77 -0.15
C GLU A 174 3.31 -20.54 -1.63
N TRP A 175 3.38 -19.28 -2.06
CA TRP A 175 3.84 -18.96 -3.41
C TRP A 175 5.29 -19.40 -3.64
N GLY A 176 6.18 -19.13 -2.68
CA GLY A 176 7.55 -19.60 -2.70
C GLY A 176 7.67 -21.10 -2.81
N ASP A 177 6.84 -21.87 -2.09
CA ASP A 177 6.80 -23.33 -2.19
C ASP A 177 6.29 -23.76 -3.57
N ALA A 178 5.24 -23.12 -4.06
CA ALA A 178 4.65 -23.44 -5.36
C ALA A 178 5.63 -23.20 -6.53
N LEU A 179 6.53 -22.23 -6.43
CA LEU A 179 7.60 -22.01 -7.42
C LEU A 179 8.64 -23.14 -7.48
N ASN A 180 8.69 -24.01 -6.47
CA ASN A 180 9.53 -25.22 -6.49
C ASN A 180 8.86 -26.40 -7.24
N GLU A 181 7.56 -26.29 -7.54
CA GLU A 181 6.79 -27.35 -8.19
C GLU A 181 6.90 -27.27 -9.73
N PRO A 182 7.37 -28.33 -10.42
CA PRO A 182 7.63 -28.32 -11.87
C PRO A 182 6.42 -28.01 -12.76
N ASP A 183 5.21 -28.26 -12.26
CA ASP A 183 3.96 -28.15 -13.02
C ASP A 183 3.27 -26.79 -12.86
N LEU A 184 3.56 -26.05 -11.77
CA LEU A 184 3.05 -24.69 -11.58
C LEU A 184 3.68 -23.72 -12.61
N ALA A 185 4.95 -23.94 -12.93
CA ALA A 185 5.71 -23.24 -13.97
C ALA A 185 5.02 -23.22 -15.33
N LYS A 186 4.32 -24.31 -15.67
CA LYS A 186 3.72 -24.53 -17.00
C LYS A 186 2.27 -24.04 -17.08
N SER A 187 1.57 -23.98 -15.96
CA SER A 187 0.12 -23.71 -15.90
C SER A 187 -0.22 -22.24 -15.60
N ASN A 188 0.70 -21.46 -15.03
CA ASN A 188 0.38 -20.16 -14.42
C ASN A 188 1.13 -18.93 -14.97
N HIS A 189 1.53 -18.94 -16.24
CA HIS A 189 2.24 -17.82 -16.90
C HIS A 189 1.54 -16.43 -16.85
N LYS A 190 0.31 -16.34 -16.32
CA LYS A 190 -0.47 -15.10 -16.18
C LYS A 190 -0.69 -14.64 -14.73
N ARG A 191 -0.33 -15.43 -13.71
CA ARG A 191 -0.47 -14.98 -12.31
C ARG A 191 0.74 -14.14 -11.92
N ASP A 192 0.47 -12.98 -11.33
CA ASP A 192 1.46 -12.11 -10.71
C ASP A 192 1.11 -12.01 -9.22
N ILE A 193 2.02 -12.45 -8.36
CA ILE A 193 1.85 -12.38 -6.91
C ILE A 193 1.62 -10.94 -6.42
N ARG A 194 2.10 -9.92 -7.15
CA ARG A 194 1.84 -8.51 -6.81
C ARG A 194 0.35 -8.16 -6.87
N ASP A 195 -0.36 -8.72 -7.85
CA ASP A 195 -1.79 -8.49 -8.00
C ASP A 195 -2.56 -9.18 -6.85
N GLU A 196 -2.12 -10.36 -6.42
CA GLU A 196 -2.73 -11.11 -5.30
C GLU A 196 -2.51 -10.40 -3.95
N LEU A 197 -1.38 -9.71 -3.78
CA LEU A 197 -1.08 -8.94 -2.58
C LEU A 197 -1.83 -7.60 -2.49
N ALA A 198 -2.31 -7.05 -3.60
CA ALA A 198 -2.89 -5.70 -3.64
C ALA A 198 -4.09 -5.54 -2.69
N ASP A 199 -4.98 -6.54 -2.64
CA ASP A 199 -6.15 -6.52 -1.76
C ASP A 199 -5.76 -6.71 -0.28
N ALA A 200 -4.75 -7.54 0.00
CA ALA A 200 -4.25 -7.75 1.35
C ALA A 200 -3.58 -6.48 1.91
N TRP A 201 -2.82 -5.76 1.08
CA TRP A 201 -2.25 -4.46 1.45
C TRP A 201 -3.32 -3.41 1.70
N LEU A 202 -4.34 -3.34 0.86
CA LEU A 202 -5.45 -2.42 1.03
C LEU A 202 -6.17 -2.66 2.37
N LYS A 203 -6.43 -3.93 2.70
CA LYS A 203 -7.02 -4.32 3.99
C LYS A 203 -6.13 -3.92 5.15
N LEU A 204 -4.82 -4.17 5.06
CA LEU A 204 -3.88 -3.80 6.11
C LEU A 204 -3.83 -2.28 6.33
N ASP A 205 -3.77 -1.50 5.26
CA ASP A 205 -3.78 -0.03 5.33
C ASP A 205 -5.06 0.52 5.96
N HIS A 206 -6.21 -0.06 5.58
CA HIS A 206 -7.49 0.30 6.17
C HIS A 206 -7.49 0.08 7.69
N GLU A 207 -7.01 -1.06 8.15
CA GLU A 207 -7.01 -1.37 9.57
C GLU A 207 -5.99 -0.56 10.36
N ILE A 208 -4.80 -0.30 9.82
CA ILE A 208 -3.83 0.61 10.44
C ILE A 208 -4.48 1.98 10.69
N HIS A 209 -5.19 2.50 9.69
CA HIS A 209 -5.89 3.77 9.82
C HIS A 209 -7.02 3.71 10.87
N ASN A 210 -7.77 2.61 10.99
CA ASN A 210 -8.78 2.45 12.03
C ASN A 210 -8.17 2.48 13.44
N VAL A 211 -7.02 1.82 13.62
CA VAL A 211 -6.30 1.78 14.91
C VAL A 211 -5.87 3.18 15.34
N VAL A 212 -5.23 3.92 14.42
CA VAL A 212 -4.66 5.23 14.76
C VAL A 212 -5.74 6.29 14.98
N GLU A 213 -6.85 6.22 14.23
CA GLU A 213 -7.96 7.17 14.38
C GLU A 213 -8.93 6.80 15.52
N GLY A 214 -8.68 5.70 16.25
CA GLY A 214 -9.52 5.25 17.35
C GLY A 214 -10.95 4.89 16.94
N ARG A 215 -11.15 4.41 15.70
CA ARG A 215 -12.47 3.98 15.21
C ARG A 215 -12.74 2.54 15.66
N PRO A 216 -13.98 2.21 16.07
CA PRO A 216 -14.31 0.83 16.41
C PRO A 216 -14.16 -0.05 15.17
N THR A 217 -13.31 -1.07 15.26
CA THR A 217 -13.20 -2.15 14.29
C THR A 217 -14.46 -3.02 14.36
N PRO A 218 -15.08 -3.41 13.23
CA PRO A 218 -16.20 -4.34 13.27
C PRO A 218 -15.72 -5.67 13.88
N LEU A 219 -16.47 -6.19 14.84
CA LEU A 219 -16.17 -7.50 15.40
C LEU A 219 -16.28 -8.57 14.29
N PRO A 220 -15.45 -9.63 14.31
CA PRO A 220 -15.46 -10.69 13.30
C PRO A 220 -16.81 -11.40 13.10
N SER A 221 -17.78 -11.19 14.00
CA SER A 221 -19.11 -11.83 13.97
C SER A 221 -20.15 -11.11 13.10
N GLU A 222 -19.87 -9.95 12.50
CA GLU A 222 -20.87 -9.21 11.71
C GLU A 222 -20.70 -9.34 10.18
N ALA A 223 -19.71 -10.09 9.70
CA ALA A 223 -19.48 -10.31 8.26
C ALA A 223 -20.23 -11.54 7.68
N GLY A 224 -21.13 -12.16 8.45
CA GLY A 224 -21.91 -13.31 8.02
C GLY A 224 -23.38 -13.17 8.40
N GLY A 225 -24.16 -12.54 7.54
CA GLY A 225 -25.62 -12.45 7.58
C GLY A 225 -26.17 -12.25 6.17
#